data_AF-A0A925VMK2-F1
#
_entry.id   AF-A0A925VMK2-F1
#
_cell.length_a   1.000
_cell.length_b   1.000
_cell.length_c   1.000
_cell.angle_alpha   90.00
_cell.angle_beta   90.00
_cell.angle_gamma   90.00
#
_symmetry.space_group_name_H-M   'P 1'
#
loop_
_entity.id
_entity.type
_entity.pdbx_description
1 polymer ?
#
loop_
_entity_poly.entity_id
_entity_poly.type
_entity_poly.pdbx_seq_one_letter_code
_entity_poly.pdbx_strand_id
1 'polypeptide(L)'
;AARLLFDAQQADADTTATSLGLALAPAQPTNYATGWIEGFLRGSGLLLIHHRELFGLLDTWLGSLPEDTFRETVPLLRRAFTDFSLPERRQILALAGQDAAQSTAGSEALEIDWARGRRVLPGLRQLLGVTSQLEVTG
;
A
#
# COMPACT_ATOMS: atom_id res chain seq x y z
N ALA A 1 -5.47 -19.11 -20.08
CA ALA A 1 -6.94 -19.16 -20.23
C ALA A 1 -7.61 -17.82 -19.89
N ALA A 2 -7.26 -17.13 -18.80
CA ALA A 2 -7.89 -15.85 -18.39
C ALA A 2 -7.71 -14.67 -19.37
N ARG A 3 -6.64 -14.64 -20.17
CA ARG A 3 -6.37 -13.56 -21.15
C ARG A 3 -7.36 -13.55 -22.33
N LEU A 4 -7.83 -14.72 -22.78
CA LEU A 4 -8.81 -14.84 -23.87
C LEU A 4 -10.23 -14.43 -23.44
N LEU A 5 -10.51 -14.40 -22.12
CA LEU A 5 -11.76 -13.87 -21.59
C LEU A 5 -11.69 -12.35 -21.34
N PHE A 6 -10.49 -11.79 -21.21
CA PHE A 6 -10.27 -10.35 -21.00
C PHE A 6 -10.27 -9.55 -22.31
N ASP A 7 -9.77 -10.13 -23.40
CA ASP A 7 -9.79 -9.52 -24.76
C ASP A 7 -11.21 -9.36 -25.36
N ALA A 8 -12.26 -9.84 -24.69
CA ALA A 8 -13.66 -9.76 -25.14
C ALA A 8 -14.37 -8.42 -24.86
N GLN A 9 -13.63 -7.35 -24.52
CA GLN A 9 -14.06 -5.95 -24.58
C GLN A 9 -15.33 -5.52 -23.80
N GLN A 10 -15.85 -6.29 -22.82
CA GLN A 10 -17.14 -5.95 -22.16
C GLN A 10 -17.18 -6.15 -20.64
N ALA A 11 -16.05 -6.13 -19.92
CA ALA A 11 -16.08 -6.22 -18.47
C ALA A 11 -16.38 -4.85 -17.85
N ASP A 12 -17.59 -4.70 -17.35
CA ASP A 12 -18.00 -3.62 -16.45
C ASP A 12 -16.99 -3.47 -15.30
N ALA A 13 -16.74 -2.24 -14.85
CA ALA A 13 -15.73 -1.96 -13.82
C ALA A 13 -15.99 -2.75 -12.53
N ASP A 14 -17.26 -2.99 -12.23
CA ASP A 14 -17.76 -3.80 -11.11
C ASP A 14 -17.40 -5.29 -11.25
N THR A 15 -17.51 -5.83 -12.46
CA THR A 15 -17.11 -7.22 -12.77
C THR A 15 -15.59 -7.40 -12.64
N THR A 16 -14.84 -6.35 -13.02
CA THR A 16 -13.37 -6.33 -12.88
C THR A 16 -12.96 -6.25 -11.41
N ALA A 17 -13.64 -5.43 -10.60
CA ALA A 17 -13.40 -5.34 -9.17
C ALA A 17 -13.70 -6.66 -8.45
N THR A 18 -14.81 -7.31 -8.80
CA THR A 18 -15.17 -8.63 -8.28
C THR A 18 -14.10 -9.67 -8.63
N SER A 19 -13.63 -9.68 -9.89
CA SER A 19 -12.59 -10.61 -10.34
C SER A 19 -11.24 -10.36 -9.65
N LEU A 20 -10.86 -9.09 -9.47
CA LEU A 20 -9.66 -8.67 -8.74
C LEU A 20 -9.76 -9.13 -7.27
N GLY A 21 -10.88 -8.89 -6.60
CA GLY A 21 -11.10 -9.33 -5.22
C GLY A 21 -11.01 -10.84 -5.04
N LEU A 22 -11.54 -11.62 -5.98
CA LEU A 22 -11.44 -13.08 -5.96
C LEU A 22 -10.01 -13.58 -6.22
N ALA A 23 -9.26 -12.93 -7.11
CA ALA A 23 -7.89 -13.28 -7.42
C ALA A 23 -6.91 -12.93 -6.28
N LEU A 24 -7.20 -11.86 -5.54
CA LEU A 24 -6.42 -11.37 -4.40
C LEU A 24 -6.92 -11.91 -3.05
N ALA A 25 -7.91 -12.81 -3.05
CA ALA A 25 -8.45 -13.38 -1.84
C ALA A 25 -7.35 -14.10 -1.03
N PRO A 26 -7.40 -14.05 0.32
CA PRO A 26 -6.36 -14.64 1.18
C PRO A 26 -6.24 -16.16 1.07
N ALA A 27 -7.24 -16.83 0.48
CA ALA A 27 -7.19 -18.26 0.18
C ALA A 27 -6.34 -18.61 -1.06
N GLN A 28 -5.93 -17.62 -1.86
CA GLN A 28 -5.14 -17.85 -3.06
C GLN A 28 -3.64 -17.93 -2.75
N PRO A 29 -2.89 -18.82 -3.44
CA PRO A 29 -1.44 -18.80 -3.39
C PRO A 29 -0.90 -17.44 -3.83
N THR A 30 0.07 -16.90 -3.07
CA THR A 30 0.73 -15.63 -3.38
C THR A 30 1.22 -15.54 -4.82
N ASN A 31 1.87 -16.59 -5.32
CA ASN A 31 2.39 -16.62 -6.70
C ASN A 31 1.29 -16.48 -7.77
N TYR A 32 0.10 -17.04 -7.50
CA TYR A 32 -1.05 -16.91 -8.37
C TYR A 32 -1.58 -15.48 -8.36
N ALA A 33 -1.77 -14.90 -7.17
CA ALA A 33 -2.22 -13.52 -7.00
C ALA A 33 -1.25 -12.54 -7.68
N THR A 34 0.06 -12.74 -7.50
CA THR A 34 1.10 -11.90 -8.11
C THR A 34 1.16 -12.03 -9.63
N GLY A 35 0.95 -13.24 -10.19
CA GLY A 35 0.87 -13.41 -11.64
C GLY A 35 -0.38 -12.78 -12.25
N TRP A 36 -1.51 -12.88 -11.53
CA TRP A 36 -2.77 -12.25 -11.93
C TRP A 36 -2.65 -10.73 -11.92
N ILE A 37 -2.09 -10.14 -10.85
CA ILE A 37 -1.94 -8.68 -10.74
C ILE A 37 -0.95 -8.14 -11.77
N GLU A 38 0.15 -8.84 -12.06
CA GLU A 38 1.07 -8.41 -13.12
C GLU A 38 0.38 -8.40 -14.49
N GLY A 39 -0.44 -9.41 -14.78
CA GLY A 39 -1.23 -9.50 -16.01
C GLY A 39 -2.30 -8.41 -16.10
N PHE A 40 -2.96 -8.12 -14.98
CA PHE A 40 -3.97 -7.07 -14.89
C PHE A 40 -3.36 -5.69 -15.05
N LEU A 41 -2.23 -5.40 -14.42
CA LEU A 41 -1.60 -4.09 -14.46
C LEU A 41 -1.07 -3.75 -15.87
N ARG A 42 -0.62 -4.72 -16.67
CA ARG A 42 -0.16 -4.46 -18.05
C ARG A 42 -1.28 -3.89 -18.93
N GLY A 43 -1.24 -2.57 -19.15
CA GLY A 43 -2.20 -1.85 -20.00
C GLY A 43 -3.43 -1.29 -19.27
N SER A 44 -3.54 -1.46 -17.95
CA SER A 44 -4.70 -1.02 -17.15
C SER A 44 -4.45 0.26 -16.35
N GLY A 45 -3.45 1.06 -16.72
CA GLY A 45 -3.05 2.28 -15.99
C GLY A 45 -4.22 3.26 -15.80
N LEU A 46 -5.00 3.50 -16.85
CA LEU A 46 -6.19 4.36 -16.80
C LEU A 46 -7.32 3.77 -15.94
N LEU A 47 -7.50 2.44 -15.91
CA LEU A 47 -8.54 1.82 -15.08
C LEU A 47 -8.30 2.06 -13.58
N LEU A 48 -7.05 1.97 -13.13
CA LEU A 48 -6.70 2.29 -11.73
C LEU A 48 -6.94 3.76 -11.39
N ILE A 49 -6.71 4.65 -12.36
CA ILE A 49 -6.90 6.09 -12.18
C ILE A 49 -8.40 6.43 -12.10
N HIS A 50 -9.22 5.81 -12.96
CA HIS A 50 -10.65 6.09 -13.03
C HIS A 50 -11.47 5.39 -11.94
N HIS A 51 -11.05 4.20 -11.50
CA HIS A 51 -11.77 3.39 -10.53
C HIS A 51 -10.98 3.23 -9.24
N ARG A 52 -11.21 4.17 -8.30
CA ARG A 52 -10.52 4.18 -7.00
C ARG A 52 -10.72 2.91 -6.18
N GLU A 53 -11.85 2.23 -6.34
CA GLU A 53 -12.14 0.97 -5.63
C GLU A 53 -11.15 -0.14 -6.03
N LEU A 54 -10.75 -0.22 -7.30
CA LEU A 54 -9.73 -1.17 -7.77
C LEU A 54 -8.37 -0.88 -7.14
N PHE A 55 -8.03 0.40 -7.06
CA PHE A 55 -6.79 0.83 -6.39
C PHE A 55 -6.82 0.48 -4.90
N GLY A 56 -7.95 0.68 -4.21
CA GLY A 56 -8.11 0.33 -2.81
C GLY A 56 -8.01 -1.18 -2.53
N LEU A 57 -8.56 -2.02 -3.41
CA LEU A 57 -8.40 -3.48 -3.31
C LEU A 57 -6.94 -3.91 -3.45
N LEU A 58 -6.23 -3.31 -4.41
CA LEU A 58 -4.80 -3.56 -4.61
C LEU A 58 -3.98 -3.11 -3.40
N ASP A 59 -4.25 -1.90 -2.88
CA ASP A 59 -3.56 -1.34 -1.72
C ASP A 59 -3.79 -2.18 -0.46
N THR A 60 -5.04 -2.56 -0.20
CA THR A 60 -5.41 -3.43 0.93
C THR A 60 -4.74 -4.79 0.85
N TRP A 61 -4.75 -5.42 -0.33
CA TRP A 61 -4.07 -6.69 -0.53
C TRP A 61 -2.57 -6.54 -0.30
N LEU A 62 -1.94 -5.53 -0.88
CA LEU A 62 -0.51 -5.28 -0.74
C LEU A 62 -0.13 -5.03 0.73
N GLY A 63 -0.97 -4.32 1.49
CA GLY A 63 -0.81 -4.09 2.93
C GLY A 63 -1.06 -5.33 3.79
N SER A 64 -1.78 -6.34 3.28
CA SER A 64 -2.02 -7.61 3.98
C SER A 64 -0.91 -8.65 3.81
N LEU A 65 0.05 -8.41 2.90
CA LEU A 65 1.11 -9.36 2.59
C LEU A 65 2.18 -9.44 3.71
N PRO A 66 2.64 -10.65 4.06
CA PRO A 66 3.84 -10.82 4.90
C PRO A 66 5.08 -10.19 4.26
N GLU A 67 6.05 -9.76 5.08
CA GLU A 67 7.25 -9.03 4.61
C GLU A 67 8.01 -9.76 3.49
N ASP A 68 8.27 -11.06 3.64
CA ASP A 68 9.01 -11.84 2.64
C ASP A 68 8.28 -11.87 1.29
N THR A 69 6.97 -12.07 1.34
CA THR A 69 6.09 -12.07 0.17
C THR A 69 6.01 -10.69 -0.49
N PHE A 70 5.91 -9.63 0.31
CA PHE A 70 5.90 -8.26 -0.17
C PHE A 70 7.20 -7.94 -0.92
N ARG A 71 8.35 -8.33 -0.37
CA ARG A 71 9.68 -8.11 -0.99
C ARG A 71 9.82 -8.83 -2.33
N GLU A 72 9.21 -10.00 -2.50
CA GLU A 72 9.19 -10.74 -3.77
C GLU A 72 8.23 -10.11 -4.79
N THR A 73 7.14 -9.51 -4.33
CA THR A 73 6.04 -9.01 -5.17
C THR A 73 6.33 -7.59 -5.71
N VAL A 74 6.95 -6.73 -4.91
CA VAL A 74 7.25 -5.33 -5.29
C VAL A 74 8.03 -5.19 -6.61
N PRO A 75 9.11 -5.96 -6.88
CA PRO A 75 9.83 -5.87 -8.15
C PRO A 75 8.96 -6.17 -9.37
N LEU A 76 8.02 -7.11 -9.24
CA LEU A 76 7.10 -7.51 -10.30
C LEU A 76 6.07 -6.40 -10.58
N LEU A 77 5.49 -5.81 -9.52
CA LEU A 77 4.62 -4.64 -9.66
C LEU A 77 5.39 -3.47 -10.29
N ARG A 78 6.61 -3.16 -9.82
CA ARG A 78 7.43 -2.08 -10.39
C ARG A 78 7.65 -2.26 -11.89
N ARG A 79 7.88 -3.50 -12.34
CA ARG A 79 8.00 -3.81 -13.76
C ARG A 79 6.70 -3.53 -14.51
N ALA A 80 5.55 -3.95 -13.99
CA ALA A 80 4.25 -3.67 -14.61
C ALA A 80 3.96 -2.16 -14.71
N PHE A 81 4.28 -1.38 -13.67
CA PHE A 81 4.16 0.09 -13.70
C PHE A 81 5.13 0.78 -14.68
N THR A 82 6.18 0.09 -15.15
CA THR A 82 7.11 0.66 -16.13
C THR A 82 6.47 0.80 -17.51
N ASP A 83 5.48 -0.05 -17.82
CA ASP A 83 4.72 -0.01 -19.07
C ASP A 83 3.76 1.19 -19.12
N PHE A 84 3.51 1.87 -17.99
CA PHE A 84 2.69 3.08 -17.94
C PHE A 84 3.45 4.32 -18.39
N SER A 85 2.73 5.26 -18.99
CA SER A 85 3.26 6.59 -19.32
C SER A 85 3.63 7.38 -18.05
N LEU A 86 4.50 8.37 -18.21
CA LEU A 86 4.89 9.28 -17.13
C LEU A 86 3.68 9.99 -16.45
N PRO A 87 2.69 10.52 -17.19
CA PRO A 87 1.51 11.14 -16.55
C PRO A 87 0.65 10.14 -15.78
N GLU A 88 0.45 8.91 -16.28
CA GLU A 88 -0.30 7.87 -15.56
C GLU A 88 0.38 7.51 -14.24
N ARG A 89 1.70 7.31 -14.25
CA ARG A 89 2.48 7.03 -13.03
C ARG A 89 2.34 8.15 -12.00
N ARG A 90 2.36 9.42 -12.42
CA ARG A 90 2.17 10.57 -11.51
C ARG A 90 0.80 10.58 -10.87
N GLN A 91 -0.26 10.27 -11.63
CA GLN A 91 -1.63 10.21 -11.09
C GLN A 91 -1.81 9.05 -10.12
N ILE A 92 -1.26 7.88 -10.43
CA ILE A 92 -1.28 6.71 -9.54
C ILE A 92 -0.52 7.00 -8.23
N LEU A 93 0.66 7.64 -8.32
CA LEU A 93 1.41 8.07 -7.13
C LEU A 93 0.64 9.10 -6.29
N ALA A 94 -0.10 10.00 -6.94
CA ALA A 94 -0.94 10.96 -6.24
C ALA A 94 -2.10 10.27 -5.51
N LEU A 95 -2.70 9.24 -6.11
CA LEU A 95 -3.73 8.41 -5.45
C LEU A 95 -3.17 7.73 -4.20
N ALA A 96 -2.00 7.09 -4.31
CA ALA A 96 -1.32 6.46 -3.18
C ALA A 96 -1.02 7.45 -2.04
N GLY A 97 -0.57 8.67 -2.38
CA GLY A 97 -0.27 9.71 -1.40
C GLY A 97 -1.50 10.32 -0.72
N GLN A 98 -2.64 10.38 -1.42
CA GLN A 98 -3.90 10.90 -0.87
C GLN A 98 -4.54 9.92 0.13
N ASP A 99 -4.47 8.61 -0.15
CA ASP A 99 -4.98 7.59 0.77
C ASP A 99 -4.09 7.40 2.00
N ALA A 100 -2.77 7.59 1.90
CA ALA A 100 -1.91 7.64 3.08
C ALA A 100 -2.27 8.81 4.02
N ALA A 101 -2.62 9.97 3.46
CA ALA A 101 -3.07 11.12 4.25
C ALA A 101 -4.45 10.88 4.92
N GLN A 102 -5.34 10.12 4.28
CA GLN A 102 -6.65 9.74 4.85
C GLN A 102 -6.55 8.56 5.83
N SER A 103 -5.66 7.59 5.58
CA SER A 103 -5.37 6.48 6.49
C SER A 103 -4.67 6.95 7.78
N THR A 104 -3.93 8.07 7.71
CA THR A 104 -3.45 8.75 8.93
C THR A 104 -4.60 9.38 9.74
N ALA A 105 -5.71 9.74 9.09
CA ALA A 105 -6.91 10.23 9.76
C ALA A 105 -7.80 9.09 10.32
N GLY A 106 -7.61 7.86 9.83
CA GLY A 106 -8.29 6.64 10.30
C GLY A 106 -7.48 5.80 11.29
N SER A 107 -6.19 6.08 11.48
CA SER A 107 -5.51 5.66 12.71
C SER A 107 -6.19 6.44 13.83
N GLU A 108 -7.03 5.78 14.62
CA GLU A 108 -7.49 6.30 15.91
C GLU A 108 -6.33 7.08 16.49
N ALA A 109 -6.51 8.40 16.67
CA ALA A 109 -5.48 9.27 17.18
C ALA A 109 -4.91 8.55 18.39
N LEU A 110 -3.70 8.00 18.26
CA LEU A 110 -3.02 7.32 19.34
C LEU A 110 -3.02 8.39 20.42
N GLU A 111 -3.84 8.19 21.46
CA GLU A 111 -3.97 9.14 22.55
C GLU A 111 -2.66 8.98 23.33
N ILE A 112 -1.61 9.61 22.83
CA ILE A 112 -0.26 9.49 23.37
C ILE A 112 -0.32 10.15 24.73
N ASP A 113 -0.34 9.31 25.77
CA ASP A 113 -0.25 9.73 27.15
C ASP A 113 1.16 10.28 27.41
N TRP A 114 1.31 11.57 27.12
CA TRP A 114 2.55 12.32 27.32
C TRP A 114 3.00 12.30 28.79
N ALA A 115 2.08 12.16 29.75
CA ALA A 115 2.41 12.07 31.17
C ALA A 115 3.11 10.74 31.50
N ARG A 116 2.69 9.64 30.87
CA ARG A 116 3.37 8.34 30.94
C ARG A 116 4.71 8.35 30.19
N GLY A 117 4.75 8.95 29.00
CA GLY A 117 5.98 9.07 28.20
C GLY A 117 7.10 9.80 28.95
N ARG A 118 6.79 10.84 29.74
CA ARG A 118 7.78 11.57 30.54
C ARG A 118 8.47 10.72 31.61
N ARG A 119 7.84 9.64 32.08
CA ARG A 119 8.41 8.77 33.13
C ARG A 119 9.54 7.89 32.62
N VAL A 120 9.55 7.56 31.33
CA VAL A 120 10.58 6.69 30.72
C VAL A 120 11.77 7.47 30.16
N LEU A 121 11.63 8.78 29.97
CA LEU A 121 12.70 9.66 29.45
C LEU A 121 14.00 9.61 30.28
N PRO A 122 13.98 9.60 31.64
CA PRO A 122 15.22 9.49 32.41
C PRO A 122 15.97 8.18 32.14
N GLY A 123 15.24 7.06 32.03
CA GLY A 123 15.83 5.75 31.73
C GLY A 123 16.40 5.67 30.31
N LEU A 124 15.67 6.19 29.32
CA LEU A 124 16.16 6.29 27.94
C LEU A 124 17.39 7.19 27.83
N ARG A 125 17.44 8.30 28.58
CA ARG A 125 18.62 9.18 28.62
C ARG A 125 19.84 8.49 29.23
N GLN A 126 19.65 7.64 30.23
CA GLN A 126 20.74 6.81 30.78
C GLN A 126 21.20 5.74 29.78
N LEU A 127 20.27 5.03 29.13
CA LEU A 127 20.60 4.01 28.12
C LEU A 127 21.29 4.58 26.88
N LEU A 128 20.91 5.80 26.47
CA LEU A 128 21.48 6.50 25.33
C LEU A 128 22.71 7.37 25.70
N GLY A 129 23.13 7.36 26.96
CA GLY A 129 24.32 8.10 27.41
C GLY A 129 24.19 9.63 27.36
N VAL A 130 22.97 10.17 27.27
CA VAL A 130 22.72 11.62 27.22
C VAL A 130 22.63 12.16 28.64
N THR A 131 23.79 12.46 29.23
CA THR A 131 23.89 13.12 30.54
C THR A 131 23.26 14.51 30.49
N SER A 132 22.26 14.71 31.34
CA SER A 132 21.54 15.97 31.49
C SER A 132 22.42 17.01 32.19
N GLN A 133 23.16 17.82 31.44
CA GLN A 133 23.72 19.07 31.96
C GLN A 133 22.67 20.17 31.76
N LEU A 134 21.73 20.26 32.70
CA LEU A 134 20.94 21.47 32.91
C LEU A 134 21.72 22.31 33.92
N GLU A 135 22.64 23.14 33.43
CA GLU A 135 23.16 24.24 34.23
C GLU A 135 22.06 25.29 34.39
N VAL A 136 21.56 25.37 35.62
CA VAL A 136 20.89 26.55 36.16
C VAL A 136 21.92 27.66 36.25
N THR A 137 21.71 28.75 35.52
CA THR A 137 22.13 30.16 35.80
C THR A 137 21.45 30.96 34.68
N GLY A 138 20.58 31.95 34.88
CA GLY A 138 20.56 33.05 35.83
C GLY A 138 20.12 34.25 34.98
#